data_AF-A0A0F9SJV6-F1
#
_entry.id   AF-A0A0F9SJV6-F1
#
_cell.length_a   1.000
_cell.length_b   1.000
_cell.length_c   1.000
_cell.angle_alpha   90.00
_cell.angle_beta   90.00
_cell.angle_gamma   90.00
#
_symmetry.space_group_name_H-M   'P 1'
#
loop_
_entity.id
_entity.type
_entity.pdbx_description
1 polymer ?
#
loop_
_entity_poly.entity_id
_entity_poly.type
_entity_poly.pdbx_seq_one_letter_code
_entity_poly.pdbx_strand_id
1 'polypeptide(L)' 'MTDLEYELNEAEKKAWKSLARYKFQMFGYWAAIWVHLNRIGHFKRPNPFRNLVILASDHRKSGGDNVQTSMG' A
#
# COMPACT_ATOMS: atom_id res chain seq x y z
N MET A 1 -6.79 -12.74 -21.03
CA MET A 1 -5.98 -11.93 -20.11
C MET A 1 -5.35 -10.85 -20.95
N THR A 2 -5.70 -9.58 -20.74
CA THR A 2 -5.06 -8.47 -21.45
C THR A 2 -3.68 -8.24 -20.85
N ASP A 3 -2.75 -7.66 -21.62
CA ASP A 3 -1.41 -7.34 -21.12
C ASP A 3 -1.48 -6.47 -19.85
N LEU A 4 -2.44 -5.55 -19.77
CA LEU A 4 -2.66 -4.70 -18.60
C LEU A 4 -3.11 -5.48 -17.35
N GLU A 5 -3.94 -6.51 -17.52
CA GLU A 5 -4.38 -7.34 -16.39
C GLU A 5 -3.24 -8.22 -15.87
N TYR A 6 -2.39 -8.72 -16.77
CA TYR A 6 -1.18 -9.41 -16.40
C TYR A 6 -0.21 -8.50 -15.63
N GLU A 7 0.10 -7.32 -16.16
CA GLU A 7 0.97 -6.34 -15.49
C GLU A 7 0.40 -5.89 -14.14
N LEU A 8 -0.93 -5.77 -14.02
CA LEU A 8 -1.59 -5.46 -12.75
C LEU A 8 -1.32 -6.55 -11.71
N ASN A 9 -1.47 -7.82 -12.09
CA ASN A 9 -1.20 -8.95 -11.20
C ASN A 9 0.28 -9.04 -10.83
N GLU A 10 1.19 -8.76 -11.76
CA GLU A 10 2.62 -8.74 -11.48
C GLU A 10 3.01 -7.58 -10.55
N ALA A 11 2.43 -6.40 -10.73
CA ALA A 11 2.62 -5.28 -9.82
C ALA A 11 2.16 -5.63 -8.39
N GLU A 12 1.03 -6.32 -8.25
CA GLU A 12 0.53 -6.80 -6.96
C GLU A 12 1.53 -7.74 -6.28
N LYS A 13 1.98 -8.79 -6.98
CA LYS A 13 2.95 -9.76 -6.46
C LYS A 13 4.27 -9.10 -6.06
N LYS A 14 4.78 -8.18 -6.89
CA LYS A 14 6.05 -7.48 -6.63
C LYS A 14 5.95 -6.52 -5.45
N ALA A 15 4.80 -5.88 -5.25
CA ALA A 15 4.54 -5.05 -4.06
C ALA A 15 4.60 -5.92 -2.79
N TRP A 16 3.87 -7.02 -2.73
CA TRP A 16 3.88 -7.94 -1.59
C TRP A 16 5.26 -8.53 -1.31
N LYS A 17 5.96 -9.00 -2.35
CA LYS A 17 7.32 -9.53 -2.23
C LYS A 17 8.31 -8.48 -1.69
N SER A 18 8.13 -7.22 -2.06
CA SER A 18 8.97 -6.13 -1.58
C SER A 18 8.67 -5.80 -0.12
N LEU A 19 7.39 -5.75 0.25
CA LEU A 19 6.94 -5.51 1.62
C LEU A 19 7.45 -6.59 2.58
N ALA A 20 7.33 -7.87 2.20
CA ALA A 20 7.83 -9.01 2.97
C ALA A 20 9.36 -9.01 3.19
N ARG A 21 10.09 -8.16 2.47
CA ARG A 21 11.55 -8.01 2.56
C ARG A 21 11.96 -6.64 3.09
N TYR A 22 11.04 -5.88 3.70
CA TYR A 22 11.28 -4.53 4.20
C TYR A 22 11.80 -3.54 3.13
N LYS A 23 11.57 -3.82 1.84
CA LYS A 23 11.95 -2.93 0.74
C LYS A 23 10.86 -1.89 0.50
N PHE A 24 10.67 -0.98 1.45
CA PHE A 24 9.54 -0.05 1.46
C PHE A 24 9.46 0.86 0.22
N GLN A 25 10.59 1.34 -0.29
CA GLN A 25 10.61 2.12 -1.53
C GLN A 25 10.09 1.32 -2.73
N MET A 26 10.52 0.05 -2.86
CA MET A 26 10.04 -0.82 -3.93
C MET A 26 8.59 -1.22 -3.75
N PHE A 27 8.14 -1.41 -2.50
CA PHE A 27 6.72 -1.60 -2.21
C PHE A 27 5.89 -0.41 -2.70
N GLY A 28 6.27 0.83 -2.33
CA GLY A 28 5.58 2.04 -2.78
C GLY A 28 5.55 2.18 -4.30
N TYR A 29 6.67 1.91 -4.96
CA TYR A 29 6.78 1.92 -6.42
C TYR A 29 5.79 0.95 -7.08
N TRP A 30 5.79 -0.33 -6.69
CA TRP A 30 4.89 -1.33 -7.28
C TRP A 30 3.42 -1.10 -6.91
N ALA A 31 3.13 -0.63 -5.69
CA ALA A 31 1.77 -0.29 -5.28
C ALA A 31 1.21 0.88 -6.10
N ALA A 32 2.02 1.90 -6.40
CA ALA A 32 1.62 3.01 -7.27
C ALA A 32 1.33 2.53 -8.70
N ILE A 33 2.16 1.64 -9.25
CA ILE A 33 1.92 1.01 -10.56
C ILE A 33 0.59 0.24 -10.55
N TRP A 34 0.33 -0.56 -9.51
CA TRP A 34 -0.92 -1.30 -9.38
C TRP A 34 -2.14 -0.37 -9.41
N VAL A 35 -2.12 0.72 -8.64
CA VAL A 35 -3.22 1.70 -8.61
C VAL A 35 -3.41 2.35 -9.98
N HIS A 36 -2.32 2.70 -10.66
CA HIS A 36 -2.35 3.28 -11.99
C HIS A 36 -2.97 2.32 -13.02
N LEU A 37 -2.49 1.06 -13.06
CA LEU A 37 -2.99 0.02 -13.95
C LEU A 37 -4.47 -0.31 -13.69
N ASN A 38 -4.89 -0.41 -12.42
CA ASN A 38 -6.28 -0.65 -12.05
C ASN A 38 -7.21 0.46 -12.56
N ARG A 39 -6.72 1.71 -12.56
CA ARG A 39 -7.44 2.88 -13.05
C ARG A 39 -7.53 2.89 -14.58
N ILE A 40 -6.40 2.77 -15.29
CA ILE A 40 -6.40 2.89 -16.77
C ILE A 40 -7.01 1.67 -17.46
N GLY A 41 -6.94 0.49 -16.84
CA GLY A 41 -7.59 -0.72 -17.36
C GLY A 41 -9.07 -0.81 -17.00
N HIS A 42 -9.63 0.16 -16.27
CA HIS A 42 -11.01 0.17 -15.79
C HIS A 42 -11.44 -1.12 -15.05
N PHE A 43 -10.48 -1.83 -14.44
CA PHE A 43 -10.72 -3.14 -13.81
C PHE A 43 -11.54 -3.05 -12.52
N LYS A 44 -11.55 -1.88 -11.84
CA LYS A 44 -12.30 -1.63 -10.60
C LYS A 44 -12.01 -2.66 -9.49
N ARG A 45 -10.81 -3.25 -9.45
CA ARG A 45 -10.44 -4.21 -8.41
C ARG A 45 -10.29 -3.51 -7.05
N PRO A 46 -10.70 -4.15 -5.94
CA PRO A 46 -10.45 -3.61 -4.61
C PRO A 46 -8.95 -3.53 -4.35
N ASN A 47 -8.49 -2.44 -3.73
CA ASN A 47 -7.06 -2.24 -3.47
C ASN A 47 -6.54 -3.28 -2.46
N PRO A 48 -5.60 -4.15 -2.83
CA PRO A 48 -5.10 -5.21 -1.96
C PRO A 48 -4.34 -4.67 -0.74
N PHE A 49 -3.82 -3.45 -0.81
CA PHE A 49 -3.05 -2.82 0.26
C PHE A 49 -3.90 -2.01 1.25
N ARG A 50 -5.23 -1.95 1.05
CA ARG A 50 -6.15 -1.11 1.84
C ARG A 50 -6.02 -1.34 3.34
N ASN A 51 -5.96 -2.59 3.78
CA ASN A 51 -5.89 -2.92 5.21
C ASN A 51 -4.57 -2.46 5.84
N LEU A 52 -3.46 -2.46 5.10
CA LEU A 52 -2.18 -1.92 5.58
C LEU A 52 -2.27 -0.40 5.82
N VAL A 53 -2.91 0.32 4.90
CA VAL A 53 -3.10 1.77 5.01
C VAL A 53 -4.00 2.10 6.21
N ILE A 54 -5.06 1.32 6.43
CA ILE A 54 -5.93 1.47 7.60
C ILE A 54 -5.10 1.25 8.88
N LEU A 55 -4.37 0.13 8.97
CA LEU A 55 -3.52 -0.17 10.13
C LEU A 55 -2.50 0.95 10.41
N ALA A 56 -1.84 1.48 9.39
CA ALA A 56 -0.90 2.59 9.52
C ALA A 56 -1.58 3.89 9.96
N SER A 57 -2.78 4.17 9.45
CA SER A 57 -3.59 5.33 9.84
C SER A 57 -4.01 5.24 11.30
N ASP A 58 -4.41 4.06 11.76
CA ASP A 58 -4.83 3.83 13.14
C ASP A 58 -3.65 3.93 14.10
N HIS A 59 -2.49 3.33 13.76
CA HIS A 59 -1.27 3.51 14.55
C HIS A 59 -0.85 4.98 14.64
N ARG A 60 -0.98 5.76 13.55
CA ARG A 60 -0.69 7.20 13.56
C ARG A 60 -1.59 7.96 14.53
N LYS A 61 -2.89 7.64 14.57
CA LYS A 61 -3.85 8.28 15.47
C LYS A 61 -3.56 7.94 16.93
N SER A 62 -3.32 6.66 17.24
CA SER A 62 -3.03 6.20 18.60
C SER A 62 -1.71 6.76 19.17
N GLY A 63 -0.77 7.16 18.30
CA GLY A 63 0.49 7.80 18.70
C GLY A 63 0.42 9.33 18.87
N GLY A 64 -0.73 9.96 18.56
CA GLY A 64 -0.90 11.42 18.58
C GLY A 64 -1.42 12.01 19.90
N ASP A 65 -1.89 11.17 20.83
CA ASP A 65 -2.60 11.62 22.04
C ASP A 65 -1.77 11.55 23.35
N ASN A 66 -0.46 11.28 23.28
CA ASN A 66 0.41 11.13 24.47
C ASN A 66 1.66 12.03 24.47
N VAL A 67 1.52 13.30 24.10
CA VAL A 67 2.54 14.33 24.39
C VAL A 67 1.89 15.50 25.14
N GLN A 68 1.43 15.23 26.36
CA GLN A 68 1.24 16.24 27.40
C GLN A 68 1.55 15.61 28.75
N THR A 69 2.26 16.34 29.61
CA THR A 69 2.74 16.03 30.97
C THR A 69 3.96 15.10 31.14
N SER A 70 5.13 15.71 31.26
CA SER A 70 5.82 15.79 32.56
C SER A 70 6.95 16.84 32.47
N MET A 71 6.61 18.09 32.79
CA MET A 71 7.58 18.94 33.48
C MET A 71 7.50 18.57 34.96
N GLY A 72 8.62 18.13 35.49
CA GLY A 72 8.92 17.90 36.90
C GLY A 72 10.42 17.99 37.07
#